data_AF-A0A429MLE1-F1
#
_entry.id   AF-A0A429MLE1-F1
#
_cell.length_a   1.000
_cell.length_b   1.000
_cell.length_c   1.000
_cell.angle_alpha   90.00
_cell.angle_beta   90.00
_cell.angle_gamma   90.00
#
_symmetry.space_group_name_H-M   'P 1'
#
loop_
_entity.id
_entity.type
_entity.pdbx_description
1 polymer ?
#
loop_
_entity_poly.entity_id
_entity_poly.type
_entity_poly.pdbx_seq_one_letter_code
_entity_poly.pdbx_strand_id
1 'polypeptide(L)'
;GQKMKEDEIKKLQSQYQSKLNEFNSTQQGLQSRVQTSLQSMNTTFETRVKQAAEQLRKENNLDFILNKNSTVAYDAKYDLTDKMIQKVNSMK
;
A
#
# COMPACT_ATOMS: atom_id res chain seq x y z
N GLY A 1 17.15 -53.35 -11.73
CA GLY A 1 17.89 -52.56 -10.73
C GLY A 1 18.23 -51.15 -11.23
N GLN A 2 19.03 -51.01 -12.29
CA GLN A 2 19.51 -49.70 -12.76
C GLN A 2 18.43 -48.78 -13.37
N LYS A 3 17.52 -49.29 -14.21
CA LYS A 3 16.43 -48.47 -14.79
C LYS A 3 15.49 -47.84 -13.75
N MET A 4 15.17 -48.56 -12.67
CA MET A 4 14.36 -48.03 -11.56
C MET A 4 15.05 -46.83 -10.89
N LYS A 5 16.38 -46.86 -10.72
CA LYS A 5 17.13 -45.71 -10.19
C LYS A 5 17.17 -44.52 -11.16
N GLU A 6 17.28 -44.76 -12.46
CA GLU A 6 17.22 -43.69 -13.47
C GLU A 6 15.86 -42.99 -13.51
N ASP A 7 14.78 -43.75 -13.43
CA ASP A 7 13.42 -43.22 -13.40
C ASP A 7 13.14 -42.43 -12.10
N GLU A 8 13.64 -42.90 -10.96
CA GLU A 8 13.58 -42.17 -9.69
C GLU A 8 14.37 -40.85 -9.74
N ILE A 9 15.57 -40.86 -10.33
CA ILE A 9 16.40 -39.64 -10.49
C ILE A 9 15.68 -38.63 -11.39
N LYS A 10 15.12 -39.06 -12.52
CA LYS A 10 14.34 -38.18 -13.41
C LYS A 10 13.11 -37.60 -12.72
N LYS A 11 12.41 -38.41 -11.92
CA LYS A 11 11.27 -37.94 -11.13
C LYS A 11 11.68 -36.89 -10.12
N LEU A 12 12.81 -37.09 -9.42
CA LEU A 12 13.34 -36.14 -8.45
C LEU A 12 13.75 -34.81 -9.11
N GLN A 13 14.39 -34.87 -10.28
CA GLN A 13 14.76 -33.68 -11.06
C GLN A 13 13.53 -32.89 -11.52
N SER A 14 12.49 -33.58 -11.98
CA SER A 14 11.23 -32.96 -12.38
C SER A 14 10.54 -32.27 -11.18
N GLN A 15 10.49 -32.94 -10.03
CA GLN A 15 9.94 -32.36 -8.80
C GLN A 15 10.73 -31.14 -8.34
N TYR A 16 12.07 -31.19 -8.43
CA TYR A 16 12.93 -30.07 -8.10
C TYR A 16 12.68 -28.86 -9.01
N GLN A 17 12.61 -29.08 -10.33
CA GLN A 17 12.32 -28.01 -11.29
C GLN A 17 10.93 -27.41 -11.05
N SER A 18 9.93 -28.24 -10.77
CA SER A 18 8.59 -27.77 -10.40
C SER A 18 8.64 -26.91 -9.14
N LYS A 19 9.39 -27.33 -8.12
CA LYS A 19 9.54 -26.57 -6.87
C LYS A 19 10.25 -25.24 -7.07
N LEU A 20 11.28 -25.19 -7.92
CA LEU A 20 11.93 -23.93 -8.29
C LEU A 20 10.98 -22.98 -9.02
N ASN A 21 10.16 -23.49 -9.95
CA ASN A 21 9.19 -22.69 -10.67
C ASN A 21 8.12 -22.13 -9.72
N GLU A 22 7.60 -22.95 -8.80
CA GLU A 22 6.67 -22.52 -7.76
C GLU A 22 7.29 -21.46 -6.85
N PHE A 23 8.54 -21.67 -6.43
CA PHE A 23 9.27 -20.71 -5.59
C PHE A 23 9.40 -19.36 -6.28
N ASN A 24 9.87 -19.34 -7.53
CA ASN A 24 10.03 -18.11 -8.31
C ASN A 24 8.68 -17.41 -8.52
N SER A 25 7.62 -18.17 -8.84
CA SER A 25 6.27 -17.64 -9.02
C SER A 25 5.72 -17.05 -7.72
N THR A 26 5.97 -17.71 -6.59
CA THR A 26 5.57 -17.23 -5.26
C THR A 26 6.32 -15.94 -4.90
N GLN A 27 7.62 -15.88 -5.18
CA GLN A 27 8.43 -14.69 -4.94
C GLN A 27 7.93 -13.48 -5.76
N GLN A 28 7.67 -13.68 -7.05
CA GLN A 28 7.11 -12.63 -7.92
C GLN A 28 5.71 -12.22 -7.47
N GLY A 29 4.87 -13.19 -7.11
CA GLY A 29 3.53 -12.94 -6.59
C GLY A 29 3.54 -12.15 -5.29
N LEU A 30 4.50 -12.40 -4.39
CA LEU A 30 4.66 -11.64 -3.15
C LEU A 30 5.04 -10.18 -3.43
N GLN A 31 6.01 -9.95 -4.33
CA GLN A 31 6.40 -8.59 -4.72
C GLN A 31 5.22 -7.82 -5.32
N SER A 32 4.47 -8.44 -6.23
CA SER A 32 3.27 -7.86 -6.82
C SER A 32 2.21 -7.51 -5.77
N ARG A 33 1.92 -8.44 -4.84
CA ARG A 33 0.97 -8.20 -3.74
C ARG A 33 1.37 -7.04 -2.87
N VAL A 34 2.66 -6.93 -2.49
CA VAL A 34 3.15 -5.80 -1.68
C VAL A 34 2.92 -4.48 -2.42
N GLN A 35 3.25 -4.40 -3.71
CA GLN A 35 3.02 -3.19 -4.52
C GLN A 35 1.54 -2.83 -4.59
N THR A 36 0.66 -3.80 -4.88
CA THR A 36 -0.79 -3.57 -4.94
C THR A 36 -1.37 -3.16 -3.59
N SER A 37 -0.90 -3.75 -2.49
CA SER A 37 -1.32 -3.38 -1.14
C SER A 37 -0.90 -1.95 -0.80
N LEU A 38 0.34 -1.55 -1.12
CA LEU A 38 0.80 -0.17 -0.92
C LEU A 38 0.00 0.83 -1.77
N GLN A 39 -0.28 0.50 -3.03
CA GLN A 39 -1.10 1.35 -3.90
C GLN A 39 -2.52 1.52 -3.35
N SER A 40 -3.16 0.41 -2.95
CA SER A 40 -4.51 0.42 -2.37
C SER A 40 -4.57 1.22 -1.07
N MET A 41 -3.55 1.08 -0.22
CA MET A 41 -3.40 1.84 1.01
C MET A 41 -3.27 3.33 0.72
N ASN A 42 -2.41 3.72 -0.22
CA ASN A 42 -2.22 5.12 -0.60
C ASN A 42 -3.49 5.75 -1.17
N THR A 43 -4.20 5.06 -2.06
CA THR A 43 -5.47 5.54 -2.63
C THR A 43 -6.55 5.73 -1.55
N THR A 44 -6.64 4.77 -0.63
CA THR A 44 -7.60 4.85 0.49
C THR A 44 -7.27 6.02 1.41
N PHE A 45 -5.99 6.18 1.76
CA PHE A 45 -5.52 7.28 2.58
C PHE A 45 -5.77 8.64 1.90
N GLU A 46 -5.41 8.79 0.63
CA GLU A 46 -5.63 10.02 -0.14
C GLU A 46 -7.11 10.41 -0.17
N THR A 47 -8.00 9.43 -0.38
CA THR A 47 -9.45 9.65 -0.37
C THR A 47 -9.92 10.18 0.98
N ARG A 48 -9.49 9.54 2.09
CA ARG A 48 -9.85 9.96 3.45
C ARG A 48 -9.31 11.35 3.78
N VAL A 49 -8.07 11.65 3.40
CA VAL A 49 -7.47 12.98 3.60
C VAL A 49 -8.26 14.05 2.84
N LYS A 50 -8.63 13.81 1.57
CA LYS A 50 -9.45 14.74 0.78
C LYS A 50 -10.83 14.96 1.40
N GLN A 51 -11.49 13.90 1.86
CA GLN A 51 -12.79 14.00 2.54
C GLN A 51 -12.68 14.79 3.85
N ALA A 52 -11.65 14.51 4.65
CA ALA A 52 -11.41 15.19 5.91
C ALA A 52 -11.10 16.67 5.69
N ALA A 53 -10.28 17.00 4.68
CA ALA A 53 -10.00 18.36 4.27
C ALA A 53 -11.29 19.10 3.91
N GLU A 54 -12.15 18.52 3.07
CA GLU A 54 -13.38 19.18 2.64
C GLU A 54 -14.37 19.37 3.80
N GLN A 55 -14.46 18.41 4.72
CA GLN A 55 -15.28 18.57 5.92
C GLN A 55 -14.76 19.69 6.82
N LEU A 56 -13.45 19.72 7.10
CA LEU A 56 -12.84 20.79 7.90
C LEU A 56 -12.97 22.15 7.22
N ARG A 57 -12.84 22.20 5.90
CA ARG A 57 -13.02 23.44 5.12
C ARG A 57 -14.41 24.01 5.35
N LYS A 58 -15.46 23.18 5.23
CA LYS A 58 -16.85 23.60 5.47
C LYS A 58 -17.11 23.97 6.93
N GLU A 59 -16.66 23.14 7.87
CA GLU A 59 -16.90 23.32 9.32
C GLU A 59 -16.23 24.57 9.90
N ASN A 60 -15.12 25.00 9.32
CA ASN A 60 -14.38 26.18 9.76
C ASN A 60 -14.59 27.37 8.80
N ASN A 61 -15.56 27.28 7.88
CA ASN A 61 -15.91 28.33 6.91
C ASN A 61 -14.70 28.86 6.12
N LEU A 62 -13.86 27.96 5.63
CA LEU A 62 -12.65 28.29 4.88
C LEU A 62 -12.89 28.26 3.37
N ASP A 63 -12.22 29.13 2.64
CA ASP A 63 -12.26 29.11 1.17
C ASP A 63 -11.44 27.95 0.60
N PHE A 64 -10.28 27.67 1.20
CA PHE A 64 -9.36 26.62 0.77
C PHE A 64 -8.53 26.08 1.94
N ILE A 65 -7.94 24.91 1.74
CA ILE A 65 -6.91 24.33 2.61
C ILE A 65 -5.68 24.06 1.74
N LEU A 66 -4.51 24.51 2.19
CA LEU A 66 -3.25 24.30 1.48
C LEU A 66 -2.44 23.19 2.13
N ASN A 67 -1.66 22.48 1.32
CA ASN A 67 -0.65 21.56 1.83
C ASN A 67 0.47 22.39 2.48
N LYS A 68 0.87 22.01 3.70
CA LYS A 68 1.98 22.67 4.43
C LYS A 68 3.27 22.72 3.62
N ASN A 69 3.57 21.68 2.85
CA ASN A 69 4.76 21.59 2.00
C ASN A 69 4.72 22.53 0.78
N SER A 70 3.55 23.10 0.45
CA SER A 70 3.40 24.11 -0.61
C SER A 70 3.36 25.55 -0.09
N THR A 71 3.64 25.77 1.20
CA THR A 71 3.59 27.11 1.83
C THR A 71 4.97 27.54 2.32
N VAL A 72 5.33 28.81 2.08
CA VAL A 72 6.62 29.39 2.52
C VAL A 72 6.55 29.82 3.99
N ALA A 73 5.40 30.38 4.40
CA ALA A 73 5.12 30.78 5.77
C ALA A 73 3.61 30.83 6.00
N TYR A 74 3.18 30.59 7.24
CA TYR A 74 1.79 30.71 7.67
C TYR A 74 1.74 30.88 9.20
N ASP A 75 0.63 31.40 9.73
CA ASP A 75 0.41 31.51 11.18
C ASP A 75 -0.10 30.17 11.73
N ALA A 76 0.53 29.67 12.79
CA ALA A 76 0.23 28.37 13.40
C ALA A 76 -1.24 28.22 13.82
N LYS A 77 -1.96 29.32 14.10
CA LYS A 77 -3.39 29.25 14.43
C LYS A 77 -4.27 28.75 13.27
N TYR A 78 -3.76 28.79 12.03
CA TYR A 78 -4.41 28.23 10.85
C TYR A 78 -3.94 26.82 10.51
N ASP A 79 -3.03 26.22 11.29
CA ASP A 79 -2.62 24.83 11.11
C ASP A 79 -3.77 23.89 11.52
N LEU A 80 -4.29 23.13 10.56
CA LEU A 80 -5.37 22.17 10.79
C LEU A 80 -4.85 20.73 10.93
N THR A 81 -3.54 20.50 11.00
CA THR A 81 -2.95 19.15 10.96
C THR A 81 -3.54 18.24 12.04
N ASP A 82 -3.64 18.69 13.29
CA ASP A 82 -4.21 17.89 14.38
C ASP A 82 -5.69 17.55 14.14
N LYS A 83 -6.47 18.54 13.70
CA LYS A 83 -7.89 18.35 13.34
C LYS A 83 -8.03 17.38 12.17
N MET A 84 -7.12 17.44 11.19
CA MET A 84 -7.08 16.50 10.06
C MET A 84 -6.85 15.07 10.53
N ILE A 85 -5.88 14.85 11.41
CA ILE A 85 -5.58 13.53 11.98
C ILE A 85 -6.81 12.97 12.70
N GLN A 86 -7.45 13.77 13.55
CA GLN A 86 -8.67 13.36 14.26
C GLN A 86 -9.79 12.99 13.29
N LYS A 87 -10.01 13.81 12.25
CA LYS A 87 -11.06 13.59 11.25
C LYS A 87 -10.81 12.31 10.45
N VAL A 88 -9.60 12.11 9.92
CA VAL A 88 -9.24 10.89 9.18
C VAL A 88 -9.39 9.64 10.04
N ASN A 89 -8.97 9.69 11.30
CA ASN A 89 -9.10 8.57 12.24
C ASN A 89 -10.56 8.23 12.60
N SER A 90 -11.48 9.16 12.43
CA SER A 90 -12.92 8.94 12.64
C SER A 90 -13.62 8.30 11.43
N MET A 91 -13.01 8.36 10.24
CA MET A 91 -13.54 7.80 8.98
C MET A 91 -13.25 6.31 8.80
N LYS A 92 -13.15 5.56 9.91
CA LYS A 92 -12.77 4.14 9.90
C LYS A 92 -13.71 3.30 9.08
#